data_AF-A0A3B0PPP2-F1
#
_entry.id   AF-A0A3B0PPP2-F1
#
_cell.length_a   1.000
_cell.length_b   1.000
_cell.length_c   1.000
_cell.angle_alpha   90.00
_cell.angle_beta   90.00
_cell.angle_gamma   90.00
#
_symmetry.space_group_name_H-M   'P 1'
#
loop_
_entity.id
_entity.type
_entity.pdbx_description
1 polymer ?
#
loop_
_entity_poly.entity_id
_entity_poly.type
_entity_poly.pdbx_seq_one_letter_code
_entity_poly.pdbx_strand_id
1 'polypeptide(L)'
;MIDTDLNVIDLYNVYQQFLDKIQSVLKSYKLLDYYQAFQLFDNEWTIIENDLKVIKSADNKNSFDTIRELKEHDSSTISAKADKKLVSKNTTYGIYQTPVIPFEFVTKLKFNNQLEALEINSNKVEEINARLEELLNEVAGYESDVVNNFYKKEENKLNFDEIKKQLKNLSVVAKSQPESVEALLVEALSIDKEKRALNSAIRKAKLQLEKNTIQAYSKLTDEEAKTLLCLKW
;
A
#
# COMPACT_ATOMS: atom_id res chain seq x y z
N MET A 1 16.89 15.22 -19.25
CA MET A 1 16.14 15.19 -17.98
C MET A 1 15.12 16.32 -18.05
N ILE A 2 14.26 16.49 -17.04
CA ILE A 2 13.48 17.74 -16.93
C ILE A 2 14.48 18.84 -16.59
N ASP A 3 15.00 19.50 -17.62
CA ASP A 3 16.05 20.52 -17.50
C ASP A 3 15.50 21.94 -17.75
N THR A 4 14.19 22.05 -17.99
CA THR A 4 13.46 23.30 -18.22
C THR A 4 12.66 23.68 -16.99
N ASP A 5 12.59 24.98 -16.68
CA ASP A 5 11.66 25.50 -15.68
C ASP A 5 10.21 25.14 -16.08
N LEU A 6 9.51 24.42 -15.20
CA LEU A 6 8.16 23.92 -15.48
C LEU A 6 7.13 25.06 -15.58
N ASN A 7 7.44 26.22 -15.00
CA ASN A 7 6.55 27.38 -15.03
C ASN A 7 6.45 28.01 -16.43
N VAL A 8 7.49 27.87 -17.27
CA VAL A 8 7.54 28.52 -18.59
C VAL A 8 7.10 27.62 -19.75
N ILE A 9 6.71 26.36 -19.47
CA ILE A 9 6.30 25.41 -20.51
C ILE A 9 5.01 25.90 -21.19
N ASP A 10 5.00 26.03 -22.51
CA ASP A 10 3.77 26.25 -23.28
C ASP A 10 3.04 24.91 -23.49
N LEU A 11 2.01 24.65 -22.68
CA LEU A 11 1.25 23.40 -22.71
C LEU A 11 0.62 23.13 -24.08
N TYR A 12 0.07 24.18 -24.70
CA TYR A 12 -0.59 24.03 -25.99
C TYR A 12 0.42 23.64 -27.07
N ASN A 13 1.54 24.37 -27.14
CA ASN A 13 2.57 24.09 -28.13
C ASN A 13 3.20 22.70 -27.94
N VAL A 14 3.50 22.29 -26.70
CA VAL A 14 4.05 20.96 -26.42
C VAL A 14 3.06 19.86 -26.80
N TYR A 15 1.77 20.02 -26.48
CA TYR A 15 0.73 19.07 -26.90
C TYR A 15 0.69 18.90 -28.42
N GLN A 16 0.69 20.01 -29.17
CA GLN A 16 0.68 19.97 -30.64
C GLN A 16 1.92 19.27 -31.19
N GLN A 17 3.11 19.53 -30.63
CA GLN A 17 4.35 18.86 -31.04
C GLN A 17 4.28 17.33 -30.84
N PHE A 18 3.74 16.86 -29.71
CA PHE A 18 3.54 15.44 -29.47
C PHE A 18 2.51 14.84 -30.42
N LEU A 19 1.39 15.53 -30.63
CA LEU A 19 0.33 15.09 -31.53
C LEU A 19 0.84 14.91 -32.97
N ASP A 20 1.57 15.90 -33.49
CA ASP A 20 2.20 15.85 -34.81
C ASP A 20 3.19 14.69 -34.92
N LYS A 21 3.96 14.45 -33.85
CA LYS A 21 4.90 13.33 -33.80
C LYS A 21 4.20 11.98 -33.82
N ILE A 22 3.15 11.79 -33.03
CA ILE A 22 2.34 10.57 -32.99
C ILE A 22 1.72 10.31 -34.38
N GLN A 23 1.10 11.34 -34.98
CA GLN A 23 0.56 11.24 -36.33
C GLN A 23 1.63 10.84 -37.34
N SER A 24 2.80 11.47 -37.31
CA SER A 24 3.90 11.17 -38.21
C SER A 24 4.39 9.73 -38.08
N VAL A 25 4.51 9.22 -36.85
CA VAL A 25 4.97 7.84 -36.60
C VAL A 25 3.92 6.83 -37.04
N LEU A 26 2.65 7.04 -36.68
CA LEU A 26 1.57 6.09 -36.97
C LEU A 26 1.22 6.01 -38.46
N LYS A 27 1.42 7.10 -39.23
CA LYS A 27 1.27 7.09 -40.70
C LYS A 27 2.09 5.99 -41.39
N SER A 28 3.21 5.58 -40.81
CA SER A 28 4.07 4.51 -41.34
C SER A 28 3.54 3.09 -41.09
N TYR A 29 2.50 2.93 -40.24
CA TYR A 29 1.99 1.63 -39.82
C TYR A 29 0.48 1.48 -40.11
N LYS A 30 0.14 0.85 -41.25
CA LYS A 30 -1.25 0.72 -41.74
C LYS A 30 -2.20 -0.12 -40.87
N LEU A 31 -1.68 -0.92 -39.94
CA LEU A 31 -2.46 -1.79 -39.07
C LEU A 31 -2.74 -1.18 -37.68
N LEU A 32 -2.16 -0.03 -37.37
CA LEU A 32 -2.38 0.63 -36.09
C LEU A 32 -3.60 1.55 -36.15
N ASP A 33 -4.41 1.48 -35.10
CA ASP A 33 -5.56 2.37 -34.93
C ASP A 33 -5.09 3.73 -34.38
N TYR A 34 -5.16 4.74 -35.23
CA TYR A 34 -4.79 6.11 -34.86
C TYR A 34 -5.61 6.66 -33.69
N TYR A 35 -6.90 6.35 -33.64
CA TYR A 35 -7.80 6.88 -32.62
C TYR A 35 -7.49 6.30 -31.25
N GLN A 36 -7.24 4.98 -31.17
CA GLN A 36 -6.82 4.34 -29.92
C GLN A 36 -5.48 4.88 -29.43
N ALA A 37 -4.50 5.05 -30.32
CA ALA A 37 -3.21 5.62 -29.95
C ALA A 37 -3.33 7.07 -29.46
N PHE A 38 -4.18 7.87 -30.11
CA PHE A 38 -4.49 9.22 -29.65
C PHE A 38 -5.15 9.21 -28.27
N GLN A 39 -6.13 8.34 -28.02
CA GLN A 39 -6.78 8.24 -26.71
C GLN A 39 -5.80 7.88 -25.59
N LEU A 40 -4.87 6.95 -25.84
CA LEU A 40 -3.84 6.60 -24.87
C LEU A 40 -2.96 7.81 -24.54
N PHE A 41 -2.50 8.53 -25.57
CA PHE A 41 -1.73 9.77 -25.39
C PHE A 41 -2.53 10.84 -24.64
N ASP A 42 -3.78 11.10 -25.03
CA ASP A 42 -4.60 12.17 -24.47
C ASP A 42 -4.93 11.91 -22.99
N ASN A 43 -5.15 10.65 -22.62
CA ASN A 43 -5.33 10.24 -21.23
C ASN A 43 -4.09 10.54 -20.38
N GLU A 44 -2.89 10.15 -20.85
CA GLU A 44 -1.63 10.43 -20.13
C GLU A 44 -1.30 11.93 -20.11
N TRP A 45 -1.51 12.61 -21.23
CA TRP A 45 -1.31 14.05 -21.32
C TRP A 45 -2.21 14.81 -20.34
N THR A 46 -3.46 14.38 -20.17
CA THR A 46 -4.38 15.00 -19.20
C THR A 46 -3.81 14.95 -17.77
N ILE A 47 -3.11 13.87 -17.40
CA ILE A 47 -2.45 13.75 -16.10
C ILE A 47 -1.31 14.78 -15.98
N ILE A 48 -0.43 14.83 -16.98
CA ILE A 48 0.71 15.76 -17.03
C ILE A 48 0.22 17.22 -17.03
N GLU A 49 -0.79 17.54 -17.83
CA GLU A 49 -1.36 18.87 -17.96
C GLU A 49 -1.96 19.34 -16.63
N ASN A 50 -2.69 18.48 -15.93
CA ASN A 50 -3.24 18.79 -14.62
C ASN A 50 -2.15 19.04 -13.58
N ASP A 51 -1.10 18.21 -13.55
CA ASP A 51 0.05 18.43 -12.66
C ASP A 51 0.75 19.76 -12.96
N LEU A 52 0.99 20.06 -14.23
CA LEU A 52 1.63 21.30 -14.64
C LEU A 52 0.77 22.53 -14.33
N LYS A 53 -0.57 22.44 -14.47
CA LYS A 53 -1.49 23.49 -14.04
C LYS A 53 -1.37 23.75 -12.53
N VAL A 54 -1.31 22.70 -11.72
CA VAL A 54 -1.12 22.82 -10.26
C VAL A 54 0.22 23.48 -9.94
N ILE A 55 1.31 23.02 -10.57
CA ILE A 55 2.66 23.57 -10.38
C ILE A 55 2.69 25.08 -10.70
N LYS A 56 2.06 25.48 -11.82
CA LYS A 56 2.02 26.87 -12.29
C LYS A 56 1.09 27.78 -11.48
N SER A 57 0.02 27.24 -10.91
CA SER A 57 -0.97 28.02 -10.15
C SER A 57 -0.44 28.56 -8.82
N ALA A 58 0.73 28.11 -8.39
CA ALA A 58 1.39 28.58 -7.18
C ALA A 58 2.19 29.86 -7.45
N ASP A 59 1.49 31.00 -7.52
CA ASP A 59 2.11 32.32 -7.72
C ASP A 59 3.28 32.54 -6.73
N ASN A 60 4.42 32.99 -7.26
CA ASN A 60 5.66 33.32 -6.53
C ASN A 60 6.40 32.14 -5.85
N LYS A 61 6.15 30.89 -6.24
CA LYS A 61 6.96 29.72 -5.79
C LYS A 61 7.82 29.15 -6.92
N ASN A 62 8.99 28.62 -6.58
CA ASN A 62 9.75 27.74 -7.48
C ASN A 62 8.88 26.50 -7.77
N SER A 63 8.85 26.01 -9.02
CA SER A 63 8.08 24.82 -9.41
C SER A 63 8.31 23.63 -8.47
N PHE A 64 9.53 23.45 -7.95
CA PHE A 64 9.87 22.36 -7.04
C PHE A 64 9.31 22.54 -5.62
N ASP A 65 9.04 23.77 -5.18
CA ASP A 65 8.42 24.01 -3.88
C ASP A 65 6.95 23.57 -3.89
N THR A 66 6.24 23.79 -5.00
CA THR A 66 4.86 23.30 -5.18
C THR A 66 4.80 21.78 -5.18
N ILE A 67 5.80 21.12 -5.79
CA ILE A 67 5.89 19.66 -5.82
C ILE A 67 6.06 19.09 -4.41
N ARG A 68 6.85 19.75 -3.55
CA ARG A 68 7.13 19.33 -2.16
C ARG A 68 6.07 19.74 -1.15
N GLU A 69 5.08 20.51 -1.58
CA GLU A 69 4.05 21.02 -0.69
C GLU A 69 3.20 19.87 -0.12
N LEU A 70 3.02 19.91 1.20
CA LEU A 70 2.07 19.06 1.90
C LEU A 70 0.89 19.93 2.31
N LYS A 71 -0.30 19.60 1.80
CA LYS A 71 -1.54 20.26 2.20
C LYS A 71 -2.18 19.49 3.33
N GLU A 72 -2.57 20.18 4.39
CA GLU A 72 -3.44 19.60 5.40
C GLU A 72 -4.88 19.58 4.87
N HIS A 73 -5.48 18.40 4.83
CA HIS A 73 -6.87 18.23 4.45
C HIS A 73 -7.73 18.30 5.72
N ASP A 74 -8.69 19.22 5.76
CA ASP A 74 -9.63 19.36 6.87
C ASP A 74 -10.59 18.14 6.92
N SER A 75 -10.56 17.37 8.01
CA SER A 75 -11.37 16.16 8.15
C SER A 75 -12.88 16.41 8.28
N SER A 76 -13.30 17.68 8.39
CA SER A 76 -14.69 18.08 8.63
C SER A 76 -15.61 18.03 7.40
N THR A 77 -15.08 17.88 6.18
CA THR A 77 -15.85 17.91 4.92
C THR A 77 -16.13 16.53 4.31
N ILE A 78 -15.71 15.43 4.94
CA ILE A 78 -16.07 14.07 4.49
C ILE A 78 -17.50 13.76 4.92
N SER A 79 -18.47 14.43 4.27
CA SER A 79 -19.77 13.81 4.07
C SER A 79 -19.54 12.53 3.26
N ALA A 80 -20.19 11.44 3.66
CA ALA A 80 -20.03 10.09 3.12
C ALA A 80 -20.43 9.91 1.63
N LYS A 81 -20.38 10.96 0.82
CA LYS A 81 -20.78 11.00 -0.60
C LYS A 81 -19.90 11.90 -1.49
N ALA A 82 -18.73 12.36 -1.03
CA ALA A 82 -17.82 13.13 -1.88
C ALA A 82 -17.09 12.20 -2.87
N ASP A 83 -17.05 12.62 -4.14
CA ASP A 83 -16.61 11.85 -5.30
C ASP A 83 -15.36 10.99 -5.09
N LYS A 84 -15.50 9.69 -5.35
CA LYS A 84 -14.42 8.69 -5.47
C LYS A 84 -13.37 9.00 -6.56
N LYS A 85 -13.42 10.18 -7.19
CA LYS A 85 -12.60 10.55 -8.34
C LYS A 85 -11.35 11.38 -8.02
N LEU A 86 -11.24 11.98 -6.83
CA LEU A 86 -10.07 12.80 -6.47
C LEU A 86 -9.24 12.28 -5.29
N VAL A 87 -9.71 11.25 -4.57
CA VAL A 87 -8.93 10.55 -3.55
C VAL A 87 -8.38 9.28 -4.18
N SER A 88 -7.32 9.43 -4.97
CA SER A 88 -6.44 8.28 -5.23
C SER A 88 -5.87 7.88 -3.86
N LYS A 89 -5.99 6.62 -3.46
CA LYS A 89 -5.61 6.14 -2.11
C LYS A 89 -4.15 6.43 -1.73
N ASN A 90 -3.33 6.88 -2.68
CA ASN A 90 -1.87 6.99 -2.55
C ASN A 90 -1.39 8.45 -2.44
N THR A 91 -2.27 9.46 -2.55
CA THR A 91 -1.92 10.88 -2.35
C THR A 91 -2.12 11.39 -0.93
N THR A 92 -2.72 10.57 -0.05
CA THR A 92 -3.11 10.97 1.32
C THR A 92 -2.50 10.04 2.35
N TYR A 93 -1.82 10.60 3.35
CA TYR A 93 -1.38 9.91 4.57
C TYR A 93 -1.88 10.69 5.79
N GLY A 94 -2.75 10.07 6.58
CA GLY A 94 -3.41 10.74 7.71
C GLY A 94 -4.19 11.98 7.24
N ILE A 95 -3.80 13.15 7.75
CA ILE A 95 -4.36 14.46 7.37
C ILE A 95 -3.63 15.14 6.22
N TYR A 96 -2.50 14.59 5.75
CA TYR A 96 -1.69 15.22 4.72
C TYR A 96 -2.07 14.71 3.33
N GLN A 97 -2.16 15.63 2.38
CA GLN A 97 -2.36 15.36 0.97
C GLN A 97 -1.25 16.00 0.13
N THR A 98 -0.85 15.30 -0.93
CA THR A 98 0.12 15.76 -1.92
C THR A 98 -0.60 16.28 -3.16
N PRO A 99 -0.22 17.46 -3.69
CA PRO A 99 -0.92 18.07 -4.83
C PRO A 99 -0.46 17.50 -6.17
N VAL A 100 0.75 16.93 -6.25
CA VAL A 100 1.38 16.49 -7.50
C VAL A 100 1.87 15.04 -7.39
N ILE A 101 2.86 14.75 -6.55
CA ILE A 101 3.47 13.40 -6.49
C ILE A 101 2.78 12.56 -5.40
N PRO A 102 2.16 11.41 -5.73
CA PRO A 102 1.63 10.51 -4.71
C PRO A 102 2.72 10.00 -3.76
N PHE A 103 2.37 9.78 -2.49
CA PHE A 103 3.30 9.29 -1.47
C PHE A 103 3.94 7.96 -1.83
N GLU A 104 3.25 7.10 -2.57
CA GLU A 104 3.80 5.82 -3.03
C GLU A 104 5.11 5.99 -3.80
N PHE A 105 5.23 7.00 -4.66
CA PHE A 105 6.46 7.24 -5.43
C PHE A 105 7.62 7.61 -4.51
N VAL A 106 7.39 8.47 -3.52
CA VAL A 106 8.42 8.84 -2.53
C VAL A 106 8.77 7.64 -1.64
N THR A 107 7.77 6.87 -1.22
CA THR A 107 7.98 5.66 -0.43
C THR A 107 8.81 4.64 -1.19
N LYS A 108 8.51 4.41 -2.47
CA LYS A 108 9.27 3.50 -3.33
C LYS A 108 10.69 4.00 -3.58
N LEU A 109 10.87 5.30 -3.81
CA LEU A 109 12.19 5.87 -4.08
C LEU A 109 13.11 5.80 -2.85
N LYS A 110 12.61 6.14 -1.66
CA LYS A 110 13.45 6.31 -0.45
C LYS A 110 13.36 5.18 0.56
N PHE A 111 12.27 4.40 0.54
CA PHE A 111 11.95 3.44 1.57
C PHE A 111 11.57 2.05 1.01
N ASN A 112 12.16 1.68 -0.14
CA ASN A 112 11.89 0.40 -0.79
C ASN A 112 12.18 -0.80 0.12
N ASN A 113 13.28 -0.77 0.86
CA ASN A 113 13.64 -1.85 1.81
C ASN A 113 12.57 -2.04 2.89
N GLN A 114 11.95 -0.95 3.36
CA GLN A 114 10.86 -1.01 4.33
C GLN A 114 9.57 -1.56 3.70
N LEU A 115 9.30 -1.25 2.43
CA LEU A 115 8.19 -1.85 1.68
C LEU A 115 8.37 -3.36 1.51
N GLU A 116 9.55 -3.79 1.07
CA GLU A 116 9.88 -5.22 0.92
C GLU A 116 9.77 -5.96 2.25
N ALA A 117 10.27 -5.37 3.34
CA ALA A 117 10.14 -5.95 4.68
C ALA A 117 8.67 -6.09 5.12
N LEU A 118 7.80 -5.13 4.76
CA LEU A 118 6.36 -5.22 5.02
C LEU A 118 5.69 -6.31 4.19
N GLU A 119 6.09 -6.46 2.94
CA GLU A 119 5.59 -7.51 2.04
C GLU A 119 5.97 -8.90 2.56
N ILE A 120 7.25 -9.12 2.87
CA ILE A 120 7.75 -10.38 3.48
C ILE A 120 6.97 -10.71 4.74
N ASN A 121 6.75 -9.74 5.63
CA ASN A 121 6.01 -9.98 6.86
C ASN A 121 4.51 -10.24 6.61
N SER A 122 3.92 -9.65 5.56
CA SER A 122 2.53 -9.92 5.18
C SER A 122 2.38 -11.35 4.66
N ASN A 123 3.32 -11.81 3.82
CA ASN A 123 3.34 -13.19 3.31
C ASN A 123 3.50 -14.19 4.46
N LYS A 124 4.38 -13.91 5.44
CA LYS A 124 4.50 -14.73 6.65
C LYS A 124 3.20 -14.82 7.45
N VAL A 125 2.40 -13.75 7.50
CA VAL A 125 1.08 -13.81 8.16
C VAL A 125 0.15 -14.75 7.41
N GLU A 126 0.21 -14.79 6.08
CA GLU A 126 -0.57 -15.74 5.26
C GLU A 126 -0.15 -17.19 5.50
N GLU A 127 1.17 -17.46 5.54
CA GLU A 127 1.71 -18.78 5.89
C GLU A 127 1.24 -19.23 7.29
N ILE A 128 1.31 -18.32 8.28
CA ILE A 128 0.83 -18.59 9.63
C ILE A 128 -0.69 -18.85 9.66
N ASN A 129 -1.48 -18.14 8.85
CA ASN A 129 -2.91 -18.39 8.76
C ASN A 129 -3.20 -19.79 8.21
N ALA A 130 -2.51 -20.19 7.14
CA ALA A 130 -2.65 -21.53 6.56
C ALA A 130 -2.31 -22.61 7.60
N ARG A 131 -1.21 -22.46 8.35
CA ARG A 131 -0.84 -23.41 9.40
C ARG A 131 -1.87 -23.47 10.55
N LEU A 132 -2.43 -22.33 10.95
CA LEU A 132 -3.49 -22.31 11.97
C LEU A 132 -4.77 -22.99 11.48
N GLU A 133 -5.09 -22.89 10.19
CA GLU A 133 -6.23 -23.55 9.58
C GLU A 133 -6.02 -25.07 9.49
N GLU A 134 -4.82 -25.53 9.13
CA GLU A 134 -4.43 -26.95 9.21
C GLU A 134 -4.61 -27.51 10.62
N LEU A 135 -4.04 -26.83 11.63
CA LEU A 135 -4.16 -27.25 13.04
C LEU A 135 -5.62 -27.26 13.53
N LEU A 136 -6.42 -26.30 13.09
CA LEU A 136 -7.85 -26.27 13.40
C LEU A 136 -8.57 -27.50 12.84
N ASN A 137 -8.28 -27.86 11.58
CA ASN A 137 -8.87 -29.04 10.93
C ASN A 137 -8.41 -30.34 11.60
N GLU A 138 -7.13 -30.44 11.96
CA GLU A 138 -6.60 -31.58 12.72
C GLU A 138 -7.33 -31.71 14.08
N VAL A 139 -7.42 -30.63 14.86
CA VAL A 139 -8.14 -30.63 16.16
C VAL A 139 -9.61 -30.99 16.00
N ALA A 140 -10.28 -30.49 14.96
CA ALA A 140 -11.69 -30.79 14.68
C ALA A 140 -11.93 -32.27 14.34
N GLY A 141 -10.92 -32.97 13.84
CA GLY A 141 -10.95 -34.40 13.53
C GLY A 141 -10.86 -35.32 14.76
N TYR A 142 -10.52 -34.80 15.94
CA TYR A 142 -10.50 -35.61 17.16
C TYR A 142 -11.87 -35.65 17.85
N GLU A 143 -12.27 -36.85 18.26
CA GLU A 143 -13.46 -37.07 19.08
C GLU A 143 -13.05 -37.20 20.55
N SER A 144 -12.89 -36.06 21.25
CA SER A 144 -12.60 -36.05 22.69
C SER A 144 -13.31 -34.91 23.42
N ASP A 145 -13.55 -35.10 24.72
CA ASP A 145 -14.10 -34.06 25.59
C ASP A 145 -13.19 -32.83 25.68
N VAL A 146 -11.88 -33.04 25.48
CA VAL A 146 -10.88 -31.98 25.39
C VAL A 146 -11.19 -31.05 24.21
N VAL A 147 -11.50 -31.60 23.03
CA VAL A 147 -11.87 -30.81 21.85
C VAL A 147 -13.10 -29.94 22.14
N ASN A 148 -14.14 -30.49 22.77
CA ASN A 148 -15.36 -29.75 23.06
C ASN A 148 -15.15 -28.54 23.99
N ASN A 149 -14.08 -28.54 24.81
CA ASN A 149 -13.76 -27.42 25.71
C ASN A 149 -13.07 -26.25 24.99
N PHE A 150 -12.41 -26.50 23.85
CA PHE A 150 -11.56 -25.50 23.19
C PHE A 150 -11.97 -25.18 21.75
N TYR A 151 -12.68 -26.08 21.08
CA TYR A 151 -13.15 -25.91 19.71
C TYR A 151 -14.62 -25.53 19.67
N LYS A 152 -14.91 -24.33 19.15
CA LYS A 152 -16.27 -23.86 18.92
C LYS A 152 -16.76 -24.34 17.56
N LYS A 153 -17.44 -25.49 17.53
CA LYS A 153 -17.96 -26.12 16.30
C LYS A 153 -18.82 -25.18 15.46
N GLU A 154 -19.69 -24.39 16.07
CA GLU A 154 -20.59 -23.46 15.37
C GLU A 154 -19.84 -22.32 14.64
N GLU A 155 -18.70 -21.89 15.20
CA GLU A 155 -17.89 -20.80 14.64
C GLU A 155 -16.72 -21.31 13.80
N ASN A 156 -16.52 -22.63 13.74
CA ASN A 156 -15.32 -23.29 13.23
C ASN A 156 -14.02 -22.59 13.70
N LYS A 157 -13.87 -22.41 15.02
CA LYS A 157 -12.75 -21.64 15.62
C LYS A 157 -12.27 -22.21 16.94
N LEU A 158 -10.98 -22.03 17.22
CA LEU A 158 -10.39 -22.30 18.53
C LEU A 158 -10.60 -21.14 19.50
N ASN A 159 -10.90 -21.48 20.76
CA ASN A 159 -10.95 -20.55 21.87
C ASN A 159 -9.55 -20.38 22.50
N PHE A 160 -8.73 -19.54 21.86
CA PHE A 160 -7.35 -19.28 22.31
C PHE A 160 -7.24 -18.76 23.75
N ASP A 161 -8.26 -18.06 24.25
CA ASP A 161 -8.26 -17.57 25.64
C ASP A 161 -8.42 -18.72 26.64
N GLU A 162 -9.27 -19.70 26.34
CA GLU A 162 -9.45 -20.87 27.19
C GLU A 162 -8.24 -21.81 27.12
N ILE A 163 -7.68 -22.03 25.92
CA ILE A 163 -6.42 -22.78 25.75
C ILE A 163 -5.30 -22.12 26.58
N LYS A 164 -5.23 -20.78 26.57
CA LYS A 164 -4.25 -20.03 27.37
C LYS A 164 -4.44 -20.20 28.86
N LYS A 165 -5.67 -20.27 29.37
CA LYS A 165 -5.94 -20.52 30.80
C LYS A 165 -5.48 -21.90 31.24
N GLN A 166 -5.69 -22.91 30.40
CA GLN A 166 -5.35 -24.31 30.69
C GLN A 166 -3.95 -24.73 30.20
N LEU A 167 -3.17 -23.78 29.67
CA LEU A 167 -1.87 -24.03 29.04
C LEU A 167 -0.94 -24.90 29.89
N LYS A 168 -0.92 -24.72 31.22
CA LYS A 168 -0.07 -25.52 32.11
C LYS A 168 -0.43 -27.01 32.05
N ASN A 169 -1.72 -27.34 32.09
CA ASN A 169 -2.20 -28.72 32.08
C ASN A 169 -1.99 -29.35 30.70
N LEU A 170 -2.36 -28.61 29.64
CA LEU A 170 -2.19 -29.03 28.25
C LEU A 170 -0.69 -29.30 27.94
N SER A 171 0.20 -28.45 28.44
CA SER A 171 1.65 -28.60 28.23
C SER A 171 2.24 -29.83 28.93
N VAL A 172 1.62 -30.34 29.99
CA VAL A 172 2.08 -31.58 30.64
C VAL A 172 1.81 -32.77 29.72
N VAL A 173 0.60 -32.85 29.18
CA VAL A 173 0.20 -33.91 28.24
C VAL A 173 0.96 -33.79 26.93
N ALA A 174 1.08 -32.59 26.36
CA ALA A 174 1.82 -32.36 25.11
C ALA A 174 3.29 -32.82 25.16
N LYS A 175 3.92 -32.75 26.34
CA LYS A 175 5.32 -33.22 26.52
C LYS A 175 5.44 -34.74 26.56
N SER A 176 4.45 -35.44 27.11
CA SER A 176 4.45 -36.89 27.19
C SER A 176 3.82 -37.55 25.96
N GLN A 177 2.96 -36.84 25.24
CA GLN A 177 2.20 -37.32 24.08
C GLN A 177 2.20 -36.25 22.97
N PRO A 178 3.24 -36.21 22.11
CA PRO A 178 3.37 -35.19 21.07
C PRO A 178 2.28 -35.25 19.98
N GLU A 179 1.64 -36.40 19.78
CA GLU A 179 0.56 -36.59 18.80
C GLU A 179 -0.85 -36.36 19.39
N SER A 180 -0.93 -35.81 20.60
CA SER A 180 -2.21 -35.57 21.28
C SER A 180 -2.87 -34.26 20.84
N VAL A 181 -4.18 -34.14 21.05
CA VAL A 181 -4.93 -32.88 20.81
C VAL A 181 -4.35 -31.73 21.62
N GLU A 182 -3.92 -32.00 22.85
CA GLU A 182 -3.30 -31.01 23.73
C GLU A 182 -2.01 -30.45 23.11
N ALA A 183 -1.21 -31.28 22.44
CA ALA A 183 -0.03 -30.82 21.72
C ALA A 183 -0.39 -29.86 20.57
N LEU A 184 -1.39 -30.21 19.76
CA LEU A 184 -1.91 -29.36 18.68
C LEU A 184 -2.46 -28.02 19.21
N LEU A 185 -3.20 -28.04 20.32
CA LEU A 185 -3.73 -26.84 20.96
C LEU A 185 -2.61 -25.92 21.51
N VAL A 186 -1.56 -26.51 22.08
CA VAL A 186 -0.38 -25.77 22.56
C VAL A 186 0.38 -25.12 21.39
N GLU A 187 0.58 -25.85 20.29
CA GLU A 187 1.18 -25.34 19.06
C GLU A 187 0.35 -24.19 18.47
N ALA A 188 -0.96 -24.41 18.30
CA ALA A 188 -1.88 -23.40 17.77
C ALA A 188 -1.83 -22.11 18.60
N LEU A 189 -1.83 -22.20 19.94
CA LEU A 189 -1.70 -21.03 20.81
C LEU A 189 -0.36 -20.31 20.64
N SER A 190 0.74 -21.06 20.42
CA SER A 190 2.06 -20.48 20.17
C SER A 190 2.06 -19.69 18.85
N ILE A 191 1.52 -20.29 17.78
CA ILE A 191 1.44 -19.68 16.46
C ILE A 191 0.51 -18.46 16.46
N ASP A 192 -0.63 -18.50 17.16
CA ASP A 192 -1.52 -17.33 17.30
C ASP A 192 -0.82 -16.16 18.02
N LYS A 193 0.02 -16.45 19.03
CA LYS A 193 0.83 -15.39 19.69
C LYS A 193 1.82 -14.77 18.71
N GLU A 194 2.52 -15.58 17.92
CA GLU A 194 3.44 -15.10 16.88
C GLU A 194 2.69 -14.23 15.86
N LYS A 195 1.55 -14.70 15.34
CA LYS A 195 0.68 -13.95 14.44
C LYS A 195 0.27 -12.60 15.00
N ARG A 196 -0.16 -12.54 16.27
CA ARG A 196 -0.57 -11.29 16.93
C ARG A 196 0.61 -10.33 17.08
N ALA A 197 1.78 -10.84 17.46
CA ALA A 197 3.00 -10.05 17.57
C ALA A 197 3.44 -9.48 16.21
N LEU A 198 3.45 -10.32 15.17
CA LEU A 198 3.80 -9.93 13.80
C LEU A 198 2.83 -8.89 13.24
N ASN A 199 1.52 -9.08 13.43
CA ASN A 199 0.51 -8.08 13.06
C ASN A 199 0.71 -6.73 13.77
N SER A 200 1.07 -6.75 15.05
CA SER A 200 1.40 -5.51 15.79
C SER A 200 2.64 -4.84 15.20
N ALA A 201 3.68 -5.61 14.88
CA ALA A 201 4.90 -5.11 14.26
C ALA A 201 4.63 -4.49 12.88
N ILE A 202 3.85 -5.17 12.02
CA ILE A 202 3.43 -4.67 10.71
C ILE A 202 2.69 -3.33 10.85
N ARG A 203 1.72 -3.23 11.77
CA ARG A 203 0.98 -1.96 12.01
C ARG A 203 1.91 -0.82 12.42
N LYS A 204 2.84 -1.08 13.33
CA LYS A 204 3.84 -0.09 13.77
C LYS A 204 4.76 0.32 12.62
N ALA A 205 5.23 -0.64 11.83
CA ALA A 205 6.10 -0.40 10.69
C ALA A 205 5.39 0.42 9.61
N LYS A 206 4.11 0.15 9.30
CA LYS A 206 3.30 0.97 8.38
C LYS A 206 3.17 2.41 8.86
N LEU A 207 2.79 2.63 10.11
CA LEU A 207 2.68 3.98 10.69
C LEU A 207 4.02 4.72 10.69
N GLN A 208 5.13 4.01 10.95
CA GLN A 208 6.46 4.62 10.90
C GLN A 208 6.87 4.96 9.46
N LEU A 209 6.55 4.10 8.50
CA LEU A 209 6.79 4.33 7.08
C LEU A 209 6.03 5.56 6.60
N GLU A 210 4.74 5.67 6.90
CA GLU A 210 3.93 6.85 6.58
C GLU A 210 4.55 8.15 7.12
N LYS A 211 4.94 8.15 8.41
CA LYS A 211 5.62 9.30 9.03
C LYS A 211 6.93 9.66 8.33
N ASN A 212 7.75 8.66 8.04
CA ASN A 212 9.03 8.85 7.35
C ASN A 212 8.82 9.40 5.94
N THR A 213 7.83 8.90 5.20
CA THR A 213 7.48 9.38 3.87
C THR A 213 7.01 10.83 3.92
N ILE A 214 6.11 11.20 4.84
CA ILE A 214 5.67 12.59 5.01
C ILE A 214 6.88 13.51 5.27
N GLN A 215 7.76 13.12 6.19
CA GLN A 215 8.97 13.91 6.51
C GLN A 215 9.96 14.02 5.35
N ALA A 216 10.06 12.97 4.53
CA ALA A 216 10.94 12.97 3.37
C ALA A 216 10.36 13.76 2.18
N TYR A 217 9.03 13.79 2.04
CA TYR A 217 8.33 14.47 0.95
C TYR A 217 8.66 15.97 0.91
N SER A 218 8.57 16.65 2.05
CA SER A 218 8.89 18.08 2.15
C SER A 218 10.39 18.39 2.00
N LYS A 219 11.25 17.36 2.01
CA LYS A 219 12.72 17.46 1.94
C LYS A 219 13.31 16.88 0.66
N LEU A 220 12.48 16.57 -0.34
CA LEU A 220 12.98 16.10 -1.64
C LEU A 220 13.97 17.10 -2.22
N THR A 221 15.05 16.64 -2.84
CA THR A 221 15.92 17.55 -3.63
C THR A 221 15.28 17.86 -4.98
N ASP A 222 15.79 18.86 -5.72
CA ASP A 222 15.26 19.20 -7.04
C ASP A 222 15.41 18.01 -8.00
N GLU A 223 16.55 17.32 -7.92
CA GLU A 223 16.82 16.12 -8.72
C GLU A 223 15.92 14.94 -8.35
N GLU A 224 15.63 14.75 -7.06
CA GLU A 224 14.65 13.73 -6.64
C GLU A 224 13.24 14.07 -7.13
N ALA A 225 12.83 15.34 -7.05
CA ALA A 225 11.53 15.78 -7.55
C ALA A 225 11.40 15.58 -9.07
N LYS A 226 12.43 15.92 -9.85
CA LYS A 226 12.51 15.62 -11.29
C LYS A 226 12.40 14.12 -11.56
N THR A 227 13.15 13.32 -10.83
CA THR A 227 13.12 11.85 -10.96
C THR A 227 11.72 11.31 -10.70
N LEU A 228 11.04 11.81 -9.67
CA LEU A 228 9.67 11.39 -9.33
C LEU A 228 8.65 11.82 -10.38
N LEU A 229 8.78 13.02 -10.97
CA LEU A 229 7.95 13.45 -12.10
C LEU A 229 8.13 12.52 -13.30
N CYS A 230 9.38 12.18 -13.66
CA CYS A 230 9.67 11.22 -14.75
C CYS A 230 9.20 9.80 -14.46
N LEU A 231 9.02 9.42 -13.20
CA LEU A 231 8.44 8.12 -12.84
C LEU A 231 6.91 8.14 -12.91
N LYS A 232 6.30 9.31 -12.66
CA LYS A 232 4.85 9.49 -12.65
C LYS A 232 4.30 9.67 -14.07
N TRP A 233 4.97 10.47 -14.89
CA TRP A 233 4.63 10.79 -16.28
C TRP A 233 5.25 9.79 -17.25
#